data_AF-S3BZV7-F1
#
_entry.id   AF-S3BZV7-F1
#
_cell.length_a   1.000
_cell.length_b   1.000
_cell.length_c   1.000
_cell.angle_alpha   90.00
_cell.angle_beta   90.00
_cell.angle_gamma   90.00
#
_symmetry.space_group_name_H-M   'P 1'
#
loop_
_entity.id
_entity.type
_entity.pdbx_description
1 polymer ?
#
loop_
_entity_poly.entity_id
_entity_poly.type
_entity_poly.pdbx_seq_one_letter_code
_entity_poly.pdbx_strand_id
1 'polypeptide(L)'
;MQEQLNVPYQISPPPLIPHRNPEYPGIALQHRMRAISLAQLVNKWQALHALHRTLLHDFMLASQHLSASPALRRVAQKYAMPARMWRHGIHSFLELLRHHLPEAREHMITFIYTAYSIIALLYESVDAFRDTWIECLGDLARYRVAIEDDNQRVRDAWTQVSRRWYTLASDNPPGTGRLYHHLAILARPSIVTQFFYYSKSLCVLVPFVSTYDSIKTLLEPIIKGLPQRVQPPKVKADLYDMQSVSV
;
A
#
# COMPACT_ATOMS: atom_id res chain seq x y z
N MET A 1 9.86 -74.58 -21.46
CA MET A 1 9.57 -73.64 -20.37
C MET A 1 9.20 -72.33 -21.03
N GLN A 2 7.96 -71.88 -20.77
CA GLN A 2 7.33 -70.56 -20.97
C GLN A 2 8.27 -69.38 -21.29
N GLU A 3 7.94 -68.30 -22.00
CA GLU A 3 6.75 -67.78 -22.70
C GLU A 3 7.26 -66.54 -23.47
N GLN A 4 6.73 -66.31 -24.68
CA GLN A 4 6.28 -65.02 -25.28
C GLN A 4 6.97 -63.70 -24.85
N LEU A 5 7.31 -62.72 -25.71
CA LEU A 5 7.11 -62.45 -27.13
C LEU A 5 8.04 -61.26 -27.46
N ASN A 6 8.93 -61.44 -28.44
CA ASN A 6 9.73 -60.35 -29.01
C ASN A 6 8.88 -59.61 -30.04
N VAL A 7 8.60 -58.31 -29.87
CA VAL A 7 8.43 -57.39 -31.01
C VAL A 7 8.94 -55.99 -30.61
N PRO A 8 9.97 -55.46 -31.29
CA PRO A 8 10.43 -54.09 -31.14
C PRO A 8 9.42 -53.12 -31.80
N TYR A 9 9.09 -52.05 -31.08
CA TYR A 9 8.49 -50.79 -31.56
C TYR A 9 7.60 -50.86 -32.82
N GLN A 10 6.28 -50.93 -32.60
CA GLN A 10 5.23 -50.81 -33.62
C GLN A 10 5.24 -49.47 -34.39
N ILE A 11 4.80 -49.54 -35.65
CA ILE A 11 4.91 -48.55 -36.74
C ILE A 11 3.62 -47.74 -36.94
N SER A 12 3.78 -46.49 -37.42
CA SER A 12 2.92 -45.67 -38.34
C SER A 12 2.05 -44.59 -37.66
N PRO A 13 1.63 -43.46 -38.31
CA PRO A 13 1.56 -43.14 -39.77
C PRO A 13 1.98 -41.65 -40.13
N PRO A 14 1.76 -41.13 -41.38
CA PRO A 14 2.44 -39.95 -41.98
C PRO A 14 1.71 -38.59 -41.71
N PRO A 15 2.18 -37.42 -42.21
CA PRO A 15 1.99 -36.12 -41.56
C PRO A 15 0.67 -35.43 -41.92
N LEU A 16 0.16 -34.63 -40.97
CA LEU A 16 -0.97 -33.72 -41.19
C LEU A 16 -0.49 -32.26 -41.12
N ILE A 17 -0.70 -31.56 -42.23
CA ILE A 17 -0.47 -30.12 -42.44
C ILE A 17 -1.44 -29.33 -41.53
N PRO A 18 -1.01 -28.33 -40.76
CA PRO A 18 -1.95 -27.46 -40.05
C PRO A 18 -2.64 -26.52 -41.05
N HIS A 19 -3.91 -26.82 -41.35
CA HIS A 19 -4.84 -25.85 -41.92
C HIS A 19 -4.92 -24.61 -41.00
N ARG A 20 -4.67 -23.43 -41.58
CA ARG A 20 -4.98 -22.13 -40.98
C ARG A 20 -6.50 -22.01 -40.87
N ASN A 21 -7.05 -22.05 -39.65
CA ASN A 21 -8.41 -21.60 -39.36
C ASN A 21 -8.33 -20.42 -38.35
N PRO A 22 -9.00 -19.27 -38.59
CA PRO A 22 -8.67 -17.99 -37.95
C PRO A 22 -9.55 -17.69 -36.72
N GLU A 23 -9.75 -18.65 -35.83
CA GLU A 23 -10.51 -18.42 -34.59
C GLU A 23 -9.74 -19.06 -33.42
N TYR A 24 -9.52 -18.26 -32.37
CA TYR A 24 -8.67 -18.48 -31.16
C TYR A 24 -7.19 -18.06 -31.24
N PRO A 25 -6.85 -16.78 -30.96
CA PRO A 25 -5.51 -16.39 -30.55
C PRO A 25 -5.41 -16.46 -29.02
N GLY A 26 -5.00 -17.63 -28.52
CA GLY A 26 -4.52 -17.81 -27.15
C GLY A 26 -3.30 -18.72 -27.17
N ILE A 27 -2.25 -18.33 -26.44
CA ILE A 27 -1.09 -19.16 -26.07
C ILE A 27 0.05 -19.19 -27.11
N ALA A 28 0.60 -18.02 -27.44
CA ALA A 28 1.98 -17.90 -27.95
C ALA A 28 2.65 -16.56 -27.56
N LEU A 29 2.31 -16.05 -26.36
CA LEU A 29 2.88 -14.81 -25.80
C LEU A 29 3.28 -15.01 -24.32
N GLN A 30 3.62 -16.24 -23.94
CA GLN A 30 3.92 -16.58 -22.54
C GLN A 30 5.43 -16.61 -22.22
N HIS A 31 6.30 -16.18 -23.14
CA HIS A 31 7.76 -16.26 -22.94
C HIS A 31 8.55 -14.94 -23.09
N ARG A 32 7.88 -13.80 -23.28
CA ARG A 32 8.53 -12.48 -23.27
C ARG A 32 7.63 -11.47 -22.60
N MET A 33 7.89 -11.23 -21.31
CA MET A 33 7.44 -10.14 -20.41
C MET A 33 6.85 -10.69 -19.11
N ARG A 34 7.71 -11.15 -18.20
CA ARG A 34 7.47 -11.12 -16.75
C ARG A 34 8.80 -11.30 -16.00
N ALA A 35 8.82 -10.69 -14.82
CA ALA A 35 9.79 -10.82 -13.74
C ALA A 35 11.04 -9.93 -13.82
N ILE A 36 10.96 -8.80 -13.09
CA ILE A 36 12.04 -8.43 -12.17
C ILE A 36 12.45 -9.72 -11.43
N SER A 37 13.72 -10.12 -11.52
CA SER A 37 14.13 -11.39 -10.92
C SER A 37 13.93 -11.34 -9.40
N LEU A 38 13.62 -12.48 -8.76
CA LEU A 38 13.55 -12.57 -7.29
C LEU A 38 14.83 -12.04 -6.64
N ALA A 39 15.99 -12.23 -7.29
CA ALA A 39 17.26 -11.66 -6.88
C ALA A 39 17.28 -10.11 -6.90
N GLN A 40 16.67 -9.47 -7.91
CA GLN A 40 16.51 -8.01 -7.92
C GLN A 40 15.57 -7.52 -6.82
N LEU A 41 14.51 -8.27 -6.49
CA LEU A 41 13.60 -7.93 -5.40
C LEU A 41 14.30 -8.06 -4.04
N VAL A 42 15.05 -9.14 -3.81
CA VAL A 42 15.83 -9.38 -2.58
C VAL A 42 16.95 -8.34 -2.42
N ASN A 43 17.66 -7.99 -3.50
CA ASN A 43 18.69 -6.95 -3.44
C ASN A 43 18.09 -5.56 -3.15
N LYS A 44 16.94 -5.23 -3.78
CA LYS A 44 16.20 -4.01 -3.46
C LYS A 44 15.74 -4.00 -2.01
N TRP A 45 15.26 -5.13 -1.48
CA TRP A 45 14.87 -5.28 -0.09
C TRP A 45 16.02 -5.03 0.89
N GLN A 46 17.18 -5.65 0.67
CA GLN A 46 18.35 -5.48 1.54
C GLN A 46 18.89 -4.05 1.50
N ALA A 47 19.01 -3.47 0.30
CA ALA A 47 19.42 -2.08 0.12
C ALA A 47 18.46 -1.12 0.81
N LEU A 48 17.16 -1.40 0.73
CA LEU A 48 16.13 -0.58 1.35
C LEU A 48 16.11 -0.71 2.87
N HIS A 49 16.32 -1.91 3.41
CA HIS A 49 16.48 -2.12 4.84
C HIS A 49 17.73 -1.39 5.37
N ALA A 50 18.84 -1.47 4.64
CA ALA A 50 20.06 -0.72 4.96
C ALA A 50 19.81 0.80 4.94
N LEU A 51 19.05 1.30 3.96
CA LEU A 51 18.65 2.71 3.87
C LEU A 51 17.74 3.12 5.04
N HIS A 52 16.74 2.31 5.39
CA HIS A 52 15.86 2.57 6.53
C HIS A 52 16.57 2.55 7.88
N ARG A 53 17.64 1.77 8.02
CA ARG A 53 18.44 1.77 9.24
C ARG A 53 19.42 2.96 9.28
N THR A 54 20.25 3.09 8.27
CA THR A 54 21.36 4.07 8.28
C THR A 54 20.91 5.51 7.98
N LEU A 55 20.06 5.71 6.97
CA LEU A 55 19.66 7.05 6.53
C LEU A 55 18.42 7.56 7.27
N LEU A 56 17.51 6.68 7.65
CA LEU A 56 16.32 7.09 8.40
C LEU A 56 16.60 7.15 9.89
N HIS A 57 16.90 6.02 10.49
CA HIS A 57 16.98 5.94 11.93
C HIS A 57 18.24 6.64 12.46
N ASP A 58 19.42 6.23 11.99
CA ASP A 58 20.67 6.71 12.58
C ASP A 58 20.91 8.20 12.27
N PHE A 59 20.66 8.65 11.04
CA PHE A 59 20.78 10.08 10.70
C PHE A 59 19.73 10.96 11.40
N MET A 60 18.47 10.53 11.53
CA MET A 60 17.47 11.36 12.20
C MET A 60 17.75 11.45 13.71
N LEU A 61 18.11 10.35 14.37
CA LEU A 61 18.53 10.38 15.77
C LEU A 61 19.76 11.26 15.96
N ALA A 62 20.80 11.09 15.15
CA ALA A 62 22.02 11.87 15.27
C ALA A 62 21.79 13.36 14.97
N SER A 63 21.00 13.68 13.94
CA SER A 63 20.77 15.07 13.55
C SER A 63 19.86 15.82 14.52
N GLN A 64 18.91 15.13 15.17
CA GLN A 64 17.96 15.74 16.11
C GLN A 64 18.36 15.57 17.58
N HIS A 65 19.50 14.93 17.86
CA HIS A 65 20.03 14.81 19.21
C HIS A 65 20.27 16.19 19.87
N LEU A 66 20.13 16.29 21.19
CA LEU A 66 20.33 17.54 21.94
C LEU A 66 21.74 18.13 21.72
N SER A 67 22.74 17.26 21.66
CA SER A 67 24.14 17.62 21.40
C SER A 67 24.47 17.98 19.94
N ALA A 68 23.53 17.81 19.01
CA ALA A 68 23.75 18.12 17.60
C ALA A 68 23.90 19.64 17.39
N SER A 69 24.78 20.04 16.47
CA SER A 69 24.92 21.46 16.14
C SER A 69 23.63 22.02 15.52
N PRO A 70 23.31 23.31 15.70
CA PRO A 70 22.14 23.93 15.07
C PRO A 70 22.15 23.78 13.54
N ALA A 71 23.33 23.77 12.92
CA ALA A 71 23.47 23.54 11.48
C ALA A 71 23.02 22.13 11.10
N LEU A 72 23.43 21.10 11.85
CA LEU A 72 23.06 19.71 11.62
C LEU A 72 21.56 19.46 11.84
N ARG A 73 20.96 20.01 12.91
CA ARG A 73 19.51 19.94 13.15
C ARG A 73 18.69 20.46 11.97
N ARG A 74 19.13 21.58 11.38
CA ARG A 74 18.45 22.21 10.23
C ARG A 74 18.56 21.42 8.93
N VAL A 75 19.53 20.51 8.78
CA VAL A 75 19.71 19.72 7.54
C VAL A 75 18.45 18.91 7.24
N ALA A 76 17.88 18.26 8.26
CA ALA A 76 16.68 17.43 8.08
C ALA A 76 15.50 18.25 7.53
N GLN A 77 15.29 19.46 8.07
CA GLN A 77 14.24 20.36 7.61
C GLN A 77 14.55 20.95 6.24
N LYS A 78 15.78 21.44 6.03
CA LYS A 78 16.22 22.09 4.78
C LYS A 78 15.98 21.20 3.56
N TYR A 79 16.20 19.89 3.70
CA TYR A 79 16.04 18.95 2.60
C TYR A 79 14.71 18.19 2.64
N ALA A 80 13.77 18.59 3.51
CA ALA A 80 12.49 17.91 3.71
C ALA A 80 12.67 16.38 3.84
N MET A 81 13.63 15.96 4.68
CA MET A 81 14.00 14.56 4.82
C MET A 81 12.79 13.66 5.12
N PRO A 82 11.87 13.99 6.05
CA PRO A 82 10.66 13.19 6.29
C PRO A 82 9.81 12.92 5.04
N ALA A 83 9.55 13.96 4.23
CA ALA A 83 8.73 13.85 3.04
C ALA A 83 9.40 12.98 1.96
N ARG A 84 10.70 13.22 1.72
CA ARG A 84 11.47 12.45 0.72
C ARG A 84 11.62 11.00 1.14
N MET A 85 11.84 10.77 2.42
CA MET A 85 11.92 9.47 3.05
C MET A 85 10.64 8.67 2.83
N TRP A 86 9.49 9.26 3.14
CA TRP A 86 8.19 8.64 2.87
C TRP A 86 8.04 8.33 1.38
N ARG A 87 8.19 9.33 0.51
CA ARG A 87 7.95 9.20 -0.92
C ARG A 87 8.84 8.15 -1.58
N HIS A 88 10.14 8.21 -1.34
CA HIS A 88 11.14 7.42 -2.08
C HIS A 88 11.58 6.15 -1.35
N GLY A 89 11.57 6.14 -0.02
CA GLY A 89 11.96 4.98 0.78
C GLY A 89 10.80 4.02 1.02
N ILE A 90 9.63 4.55 1.40
CA ILE A 90 8.52 3.71 1.86
C ILE A 90 7.47 3.55 0.76
N HIS A 91 6.85 4.66 0.35
CA HIS A 91 5.71 4.67 -0.55
C HIS A 91 6.02 4.05 -1.92
N SER A 92 7.11 4.47 -2.57
CA SER A 92 7.51 3.92 -3.87
C SER A 92 7.72 2.40 -3.85
N PHE A 93 8.20 1.86 -2.72
CA PHE A 93 8.41 0.43 -2.58
C PHE A 93 7.11 -0.32 -2.23
N LEU A 94 6.23 0.26 -1.39
CA LEU A 94 4.88 -0.27 -1.18
C LEU A 94 4.13 -0.38 -2.51
N GLU A 95 4.19 0.66 -3.33
CA GLU A 95 3.58 0.65 -4.66
C GLU A 95 4.21 -0.41 -5.57
N LEU A 96 5.54 -0.56 -5.57
CA LEU A 96 6.19 -1.63 -6.32
C LEU A 96 5.65 -3.01 -5.91
N LEU A 97 5.59 -3.30 -4.61
CA LEU A 97 5.09 -4.57 -4.09
C LEU A 97 3.60 -4.76 -4.42
N ARG A 98 2.82 -3.69 -4.34
CA ARG A 98 1.38 -3.69 -4.67
C ARG A 98 1.11 -4.12 -6.10
N HIS A 99 1.92 -3.67 -7.06
CA HIS A 99 1.77 -4.05 -8.47
C HIS A 99 2.07 -5.55 -8.72
N HIS A 100 2.73 -6.22 -7.77
CA HIS A 100 3.09 -7.64 -7.82
C HIS A 100 2.24 -8.50 -6.87
N LEU A 101 1.07 -8.01 -6.43
CA LEU A 101 0.11 -8.84 -5.72
C LEU A 101 -0.61 -9.81 -6.68
N PRO A 102 -0.88 -11.06 -6.25
CA PRO A 102 -0.70 -11.58 -4.88
C PRO A 102 0.71 -12.12 -4.55
N GLU A 103 1.59 -12.28 -5.53
CA GLU A 103 2.88 -12.97 -5.35
C GLU A 103 3.82 -12.27 -4.35
N ALA A 104 3.74 -10.94 -4.23
CA ALA A 104 4.54 -10.14 -3.31
C ALA A 104 3.92 -9.96 -1.92
N ARG A 105 2.79 -10.60 -1.60
CA ARG A 105 2.01 -10.34 -0.37
C ARG A 105 2.83 -10.46 0.91
N GLU A 106 3.49 -11.59 1.12
CA GLU A 106 4.28 -11.82 2.34
C GLU A 106 5.43 -10.81 2.48
N HIS A 107 6.09 -10.48 1.37
CA HIS A 107 7.12 -9.44 1.34
C HIS A 107 6.56 -8.05 1.70
N MET A 108 5.36 -7.73 1.21
CA MET A 108 4.67 -6.48 1.53
C MET A 108 4.26 -6.42 3.00
N ILE A 109 3.78 -7.52 3.57
CA ILE A 109 3.49 -7.61 4.99
C ILE A 109 4.75 -7.38 5.82
N THR A 110 5.84 -8.12 5.55
CA THR A 110 7.11 -7.93 6.25
C THR A 110 7.59 -6.49 6.13
N PHE A 111 7.50 -5.89 4.94
CA PHE A 111 7.88 -4.49 4.74
C PHE A 111 7.09 -3.53 5.60
N ILE A 112 5.76 -3.67 5.63
CA ILE A 112 4.89 -2.80 6.42
C ILE A 112 5.25 -2.90 7.90
N TYR A 113 5.46 -4.10 8.44
CA TYR A 113 5.86 -4.27 9.83
C TYR A 113 7.22 -3.62 10.13
N THR A 114 8.22 -3.81 9.26
CA THR A 114 9.54 -3.19 9.44
C THR A 114 9.46 -1.66 9.38
N ALA A 115 8.81 -1.11 8.36
CA ALA A 115 8.65 0.33 8.20
C ALA A 115 7.88 0.93 9.39
N TYR A 116 6.80 0.27 9.81
CA TYR A 116 5.99 0.71 10.96
C TYR A 116 6.83 0.79 12.23
N SER A 117 7.62 -0.24 12.54
CA SER A 117 8.49 -0.24 13.72
C SER A 117 9.53 0.89 13.70
N ILE A 118 10.12 1.18 12.54
CA ILE A 118 11.11 2.26 12.41
C ILE A 118 10.44 3.64 12.56
N ILE A 119 9.28 3.87 11.94
CA ILE A 119 8.56 5.13 12.07
C ILE A 119 8.03 5.31 13.50
N ALA A 120 7.56 4.25 14.15
CA ALA A 120 7.10 4.31 15.54
C ALA A 120 8.24 4.72 16.47
N LEU A 121 9.43 4.15 16.26
CA LEU A 121 10.62 4.52 17.02
C LEU A 121 11.03 5.98 16.78
N LEU A 122 10.94 6.48 15.55
CA LEU A 122 11.17 7.89 15.24
C LEU A 122 10.14 8.81 15.91
N TYR A 123 8.87 8.43 15.91
CA TYR A 123 7.80 9.16 16.59
C TYR A 123 8.03 9.27 18.11
N GLU A 124 8.57 8.21 18.73
CA GLU A 124 8.86 8.18 20.17
C GLU A 124 10.17 8.90 20.53
N SER A 125 11.15 8.88 19.64
CA SER A 125 12.51 9.35 19.94
C SER A 125 12.82 10.77 19.42
N VAL A 126 12.05 11.26 18.46
CA VAL A 126 12.31 12.53 17.76
C VAL A 126 11.03 13.36 17.70
N ASP A 127 10.94 14.38 18.55
CA ASP A 127 9.80 15.31 18.58
C ASP A 127 9.66 16.12 17.28
N ALA A 128 10.77 16.36 16.58
CA ALA A 128 10.74 17.05 15.29
C ALA A 128 9.98 16.20 14.25
N PHE A 129 9.12 16.87 13.47
CA PHE A 129 8.33 16.26 12.38
C PHE A 129 7.29 15.21 12.85
N ARG A 130 6.91 15.24 14.13
CA ARG A 130 5.94 14.32 14.74
C ARG A 130 4.67 14.14 13.91
N ASP A 131 4.11 15.23 13.40
CA ASP A 131 2.89 15.19 12.59
C ASP A 131 3.08 14.37 11.31
N THR A 132 4.27 14.42 10.69
CA THR A 132 4.61 13.59 9.54
C THR A 132 4.69 12.10 9.91
N TRP A 133 5.28 11.79 11.07
CA TRP A 133 5.40 10.40 11.54
C TRP A 133 4.05 9.79 11.88
N ILE A 134 3.16 10.55 12.53
CA ILE A 134 1.78 10.14 12.84
C ILE A 134 1.05 9.76 11.54
N GLU A 135 1.15 10.60 10.51
CA GLU A 135 0.51 10.33 9.23
C GLU A 135 1.08 9.07 8.55
N CYS A 136 2.41 8.93 8.51
CA CYS A 136 3.07 7.75 7.95
C CYS A 136 2.62 6.45 8.64
N LEU A 137 2.43 6.47 9.97
CA LEU A 137 1.94 5.32 10.74
C LEU A 137 0.48 5.00 10.40
N GLY A 138 -0.35 6.03 10.20
CA GLY A 138 -1.73 5.88 9.71
C GLY A 138 -1.78 5.24 8.33
N ASP A 139 -0.95 5.70 7.40
CA ASP A 139 -0.84 5.19 6.03
C ASP A 139 -0.34 3.75 5.99
N LEU A 140 0.72 3.41 6.72
CA LEU A 140 1.25 2.04 6.82
C LEU A 140 0.21 1.07 7.36
N ALA A 141 -0.53 1.49 8.40
CA ALA A 141 -1.63 0.70 8.93
C ALA A 141 -2.74 0.49 7.90
N ARG A 142 -3.05 1.51 7.08
CA ARG A 142 -4.02 1.40 5.98
C ARG A 142 -3.56 0.45 4.88
N TYR A 143 -2.30 0.49 4.47
CA TYR A 143 -1.72 -0.49 3.56
C TYR A 143 -1.91 -1.92 4.09
N ARG A 144 -1.74 -2.12 5.40
CA ARG A 144 -1.94 -3.43 6.02
C ARG A 144 -3.39 -3.91 6.02
N VAL A 145 -4.35 -3.01 6.16
CA VAL A 145 -5.79 -3.30 5.99
C VAL A 145 -6.08 -3.70 4.55
N ALA A 146 -5.55 -2.97 3.57
CA ALA A 146 -5.87 -3.14 2.15
C ALA A 146 -5.39 -4.47 1.54
N ILE A 147 -4.34 -5.08 2.10
CA ILE A 147 -3.79 -6.37 1.62
C ILE A 147 -4.29 -7.59 2.43
N GLU A 148 -5.14 -7.37 3.43
CA GLU A 148 -5.69 -8.44 4.24
C GLU A 148 -7.04 -8.89 3.70
N ASP A 149 -7.07 -10.02 3.00
CA ASP A 149 -8.28 -10.56 2.38
C ASP A 149 -8.99 -11.63 3.23
N ASP A 150 -8.26 -12.38 4.06
CA ASP A 150 -8.81 -13.57 4.70
C ASP A 150 -9.03 -13.44 6.22
N ASN A 151 -8.26 -12.58 6.90
CA ASN A 151 -8.33 -12.47 8.36
C ASN A 151 -9.04 -11.18 8.82
N GLN A 152 -10.34 -11.30 9.11
CA GLN A 152 -11.15 -10.17 9.59
C GLN A 152 -10.62 -9.56 10.90
N ARG A 153 -10.14 -10.39 11.83
CA ARG A 153 -9.60 -9.90 13.12
C ARG A 153 -8.36 -9.02 12.90
N VAL A 154 -7.50 -9.40 11.96
CA VAL A 154 -6.32 -8.61 11.60
C VAL A 154 -6.72 -7.33 10.88
N ARG A 155 -7.68 -7.38 9.95
CA ARG A 155 -8.26 -6.17 9.33
C ARG A 155 -8.79 -5.19 10.38
N ASP A 156 -9.57 -5.67 11.33
CA ASP A 156 -10.19 -4.82 12.36
C ASP A 156 -9.15 -4.19 13.28
N ALA A 157 -8.14 -4.97 13.69
CA ALA A 157 -7.04 -4.47 14.50
C ALA A 157 -6.27 -3.35 13.78
N TRP A 158 -5.89 -3.56 12.52
CA TRP A 158 -5.16 -2.55 11.73
C TRP A 158 -6.03 -1.36 11.34
N THR A 159 -7.34 -1.56 11.16
CA THR A 159 -8.31 -0.47 10.98
C THR A 159 -8.34 0.41 12.23
N GLN A 160 -8.35 -0.19 13.42
CA GLN A 160 -8.30 0.57 14.67
C GLN A 160 -6.96 1.31 14.84
N VAL A 161 -5.83 0.68 14.52
CA VAL A 161 -4.51 1.31 14.54
C VAL A 161 -4.48 2.52 13.62
N SER A 162 -4.89 2.35 12.36
CA SER A 162 -4.91 3.44 11.38
C SER A 162 -5.83 4.59 11.82
N ARG A 163 -7.03 4.27 12.32
CA ARG A 163 -7.99 5.26 12.84
C ARG A 163 -7.39 6.06 13.99
N ARG A 164 -6.71 5.41 14.94
CA ARG A 164 -6.06 6.10 16.08
C ARG A 164 -5.03 7.12 15.59
N TRP A 165 -4.18 6.75 14.64
CA TRP A 165 -3.17 7.66 14.09
C TRP A 165 -3.78 8.84 13.35
N TYR A 166 -4.76 8.62 12.47
CA TYR A 166 -5.40 9.74 11.77
C TYR A 166 -6.23 10.63 12.69
N THR A 167 -6.87 10.07 13.73
CA THR A 167 -7.54 10.89 14.76
C THR A 167 -6.51 11.80 15.43
N LEU A 168 -5.39 11.23 15.90
CA LEU A 168 -4.31 12.01 16.51
C LEU A 168 -3.75 13.10 15.58
N ALA A 169 -3.51 12.78 14.31
CA ALA A 169 -3.05 13.78 13.33
C ALA A 169 -4.11 14.86 13.08
N SER A 170 -5.38 14.48 13.02
CA SER A 170 -6.47 15.41 12.73
C SER A 170 -6.79 16.36 13.89
N ASP A 171 -6.32 16.05 15.11
CA ASP A 171 -6.47 16.92 16.27
C ASP A 171 -5.34 17.96 16.37
N ASN A 172 -4.26 17.82 15.59
CA ASN A 172 -3.05 18.65 15.72
C ASN A 172 -2.39 19.03 14.38
N PRO A 173 -2.63 20.26 13.85
CA PRO A 173 -3.84 21.06 13.95
C PRO A 173 -4.95 20.57 12.98
N PRO A 174 -6.25 20.84 13.26
CA PRO A 174 -7.41 20.32 12.52
C PRO A 174 -7.66 20.98 11.15
N GLY A 175 -6.61 21.36 10.43
CA GLY A 175 -6.71 22.08 9.16
C GLY A 175 -6.72 21.20 7.91
N THR A 176 -6.37 19.92 8.02
CA THR A 176 -5.96 19.12 6.86
C THR A 176 -7.03 18.13 6.43
N GLY A 177 -7.66 18.39 5.28
CA GLY A 177 -8.82 17.63 4.79
C GLY A 177 -8.55 16.16 4.49
N ARG A 178 -7.34 15.81 4.02
CA ARG A 178 -7.01 14.42 3.66
C ARG A 178 -7.06 13.47 4.86
N LEU A 179 -6.75 13.96 6.07
CA LEU A 179 -6.82 13.16 7.30
C LEU A 179 -8.26 12.72 7.57
N TYR A 180 -9.21 13.65 7.44
CA TYR A 180 -10.63 13.33 7.58
C TYR A 180 -11.14 12.45 6.45
N HIS A 181 -10.65 12.62 5.22
CA HIS A 181 -10.97 11.70 4.12
C HIS A 181 -10.58 10.25 4.46
N HIS A 182 -9.38 10.05 5.00
CA HIS A 182 -8.93 8.71 5.40
C HIS A 182 -9.73 8.15 6.59
N LEU A 183 -10.11 9.00 7.55
CA LEU A 183 -11.03 8.60 8.63
C LEU A 183 -12.41 8.18 8.09
N ALA A 184 -12.89 8.81 7.01
CA ALA A 184 -14.12 8.39 6.35
C ALA A 184 -13.98 6.99 5.75
N ILE A 185 -12.94 6.71 4.97
CA ILE A 185 -12.68 5.36 4.41
C ILE A 185 -12.67 4.30 5.51
N LEU A 186 -12.02 4.59 6.65
CA LEU A 186 -11.93 3.70 7.80
C LEU A 186 -13.23 3.60 8.62
N ALA A 187 -14.22 4.47 8.40
CA ALA A 187 -15.49 4.46 9.12
C ALA A 187 -16.52 3.47 8.56
N ARG A 188 -16.17 2.73 7.50
CA ARG A 188 -17.02 1.66 6.97
C ARG A 188 -17.34 0.61 8.04
N PRO A 189 -18.56 0.04 8.05
CA PRO A 189 -19.65 0.28 7.10
C PRO A 189 -20.56 1.47 7.46
N SER A 190 -20.27 2.27 8.49
CA SER A 190 -21.14 3.37 8.94
C SER A 190 -21.21 4.49 7.89
N ILE A 191 -22.30 4.57 7.14
CA ILE A 191 -22.52 5.60 6.11
C ILE A 191 -22.61 7.00 6.74
N VAL A 192 -23.29 7.12 7.88
CA VAL A 192 -23.43 8.39 8.60
C VAL A 192 -22.06 8.91 9.03
N THR A 193 -21.22 8.04 9.59
CA THR A 193 -19.87 8.42 10.03
C THR A 193 -18.96 8.72 8.84
N GLN A 194 -19.07 7.96 7.74
CA GLN A 194 -18.38 8.26 6.48
C GLN A 194 -18.73 9.67 5.98
N PHE A 195 -20.03 9.99 5.91
CA PHE A 195 -20.51 11.28 5.41
C PHE A 195 -20.06 12.45 6.30
N PHE A 196 -20.08 12.27 7.62
CA PHE A 196 -19.55 13.25 8.58
C PHE A 196 -18.07 13.57 8.29
N TYR A 197 -17.23 12.55 8.15
CA TYR A 197 -15.80 12.75 7.90
C TYR A 197 -15.50 13.29 6.51
N TYR A 198 -16.23 12.85 5.47
CA TYR A 198 -16.12 13.43 4.14
C TYR A 198 -16.54 14.92 4.13
N SER A 199 -17.59 15.28 4.87
CA SER A 199 -17.99 16.69 5.03
C SER A 199 -16.88 17.51 5.70
N LYS A 200 -16.30 16.99 6.79
CA LYS A 200 -15.14 17.63 7.44
C LYS A 200 -13.95 17.80 6.48
N SER A 201 -13.67 16.77 5.67
CA SER A 201 -12.57 16.80 4.69
C SER A 201 -12.67 17.95 3.69
N LEU A 202 -13.89 18.39 3.35
CA LEU A 202 -14.14 19.48 2.42
C LEU A 202 -14.26 20.86 3.10
N CYS A 203 -14.59 20.90 4.39
CA CYS A 203 -14.91 22.14 5.12
C CYS A 203 -13.79 22.66 6.02
N VAL A 204 -12.62 22.02 6.03
CA VAL A 204 -11.44 22.46 6.80
C VAL A 204 -10.57 23.43 6.01
N LEU A 205 -9.57 24.04 6.66
CA LEU A 205 -8.73 25.09 6.10
C LEU A 205 -8.03 24.68 4.79
N VAL A 206 -7.57 23.44 4.68
CA VAL A 206 -6.98 22.85 3.48
C VAL A 206 -7.89 21.69 3.04
N PRO A 207 -8.91 21.96 2.20
CA PRO A 207 -9.83 20.94 1.74
C PRO A 207 -9.15 19.86 0.90
N PHE A 208 -9.66 18.63 0.98
CA PHE A 208 -9.25 17.55 0.09
C PHE A 208 -10.31 17.27 -0.97
N VAL A 209 -10.15 17.89 -2.14
CA VAL A 209 -11.19 17.95 -3.19
C VAL A 209 -11.56 16.58 -3.77
N SER A 210 -10.65 15.60 -3.78
CA SER A 210 -10.95 14.23 -4.24
C SER A 210 -12.05 13.56 -3.41
N THR A 211 -12.36 14.07 -2.22
CA THR A 211 -13.51 13.63 -1.41
C THR A 211 -14.84 13.71 -2.16
N TYR A 212 -15.01 14.63 -3.12
CA TYR A 212 -16.24 14.70 -3.91
C TYR A 212 -16.56 13.40 -4.65
N ASP A 213 -15.55 12.75 -5.23
CA ASP A 213 -15.71 11.49 -5.96
C ASP A 213 -16.10 10.34 -5.00
N SER A 214 -15.52 10.32 -3.80
CA SER A 214 -15.86 9.34 -2.77
C SER A 214 -17.28 9.53 -2.22
N ILE A 215 -17.74 10.78 -2.04
CA ILE A 215 -19.15 11.07 -1.68
C ILE A 215 -20.09 10.59 -2.79
N LYS A 216 -19.78 10.89 -4.05
CA LYS A 216 -20.59 10.44 -5.19
C LYS A 216 -20.71 8.93 -5.22
N THR A 217 -19.60 8.22 -5.05
CA THR A 217 -19.56 6.75 -4.98
C THR A 217 -20.36 6.21 -3.80
N LEU A 218 -20.31 6.87 -2.63
CA LEU A 218 -21.07 6.48 -1.44
C LEU A 218 -22.59 6.63 -1.65
N LEU A 219 -23.02 7.70 -2.33
CA LEU A 219 -24.44 8.02 -2.53
C LEU A 219 -25.06 7.33 -3.74
N GLU A 220 -24.27 6.95 -4.75
CA GLU A 220 -24.77 6.35 -5.99
C GLU A 220 -25.74 5.16 -5.79
N PRO A 221 -25.44 4.17 -4.93
CA PRO A 221 -26.36 3.05 -4.67
C PRO A 221 -27.67 3.50 -4.03
N ILE A 222 -27.62 4.51 -3.15
CA ILE A 222 -28.78 5.06 -2.44
C ILE A 222 -29.69 5.78 -3.43
N ILE A 223 -29.11 6.61 -4.31
CA ILE A 223 -29.85 7.35 -5.33
C ILE A 223 -30.50 6.41 -6.35
N LYS A 224 -29.79 5.34 -6.74
CA LYS A 224 -30.27 4.34 -7.72
C LYS A 224 -31.26 3.32 -7.13
N GLY A 225 -31.55 3.39 -5.83
CA GLY A 225 -32.43 2.41 -5.15
C GLY A 225 -31.90 0.98 -5.19
N LEU A 226 -30.59 0.79 -5.39
CA LEU A 226 -29.98 -0.53 -5.47
C LEU A 226 -29.85 -1.11 -4.05
N PRO A 227 -30.14 -2.41 -3.85
CA PRO A 227 -29.90 -3.05 -2.56
C PRO A 227 -28.43 -2.86 -2.17
N GLN A 228 -28.21 -2.39 -0.94
CA GLN A 228 -26.87 -2.18 -0.38
C GLN A 228 -26.09 -3.50 -0.39
N ARG A 229 -25.32 -3.74 -1.45
CA ARG A 229 -24.34 -4.81 -1.44
C ARG A 229 -23.25 -4.38 -0.47
N VAL A 230 -23.29 -4.90 0.74
CA VAL A 230 -22.15 -4.93 1.66
C VAL A 230 -21.13 -5.90 1.07
N GLN A 231 -20.57 -5.57 -0.09
CA GLN A 231 -19.35 -6.19 -0.54
C GLN A 231 -18.22 -5.26 -0.15
N PRO A 232 -17.18 -5.77 0.56
CA PRO A 232 -15.95 -5.00 0.67
C PRO A 232 -15.54 -4.62 -0.75
N PRO A 233 -15.26 -3.35 -1.04
CA PRO A 233 -14.81 -3.00 -2.37
C PRO A 233 -13.59 -3.86 -2.69
N LYS A 234 -13.53 -4.35 -3.92
CA LYS A 234 -12.33 -5.02 -4.40
C LYS A 234 -11.16 -4.08 -4.14
N VAL A 235 -10.12 -4.63 -3.51
CA VAL A 235 -8.78 -4.08 -3.23
C VAL A 235 -8.42 -2.86 -4.10
N LYS A 236 -8.68 -2.89 -5.42
CA LYS A 236 -8.49 -1.76 -6.36
C LYS A 236 -9.12 -0.41 -6.01
N ALA A 237 -10.30 -0.32 -5.39
CA ALA A 237 -10.97 0.98 -5.16
C ALA A 237 -10.35 1.76 -3.99
N ASP A 238 -10.00 1.07 -2.89
CA ASP A 238 -9.31 1.69 -1.75
C ASP A 238 -7.85 2.04 -2.08
N LEU A 239 -7.29 1.42 -3.13
CA LEU A 239 -5.95 1.67 -3.67
C LEU A 239 -5.89 2.89 -4.62
N TYR A 240 -6.99 3.30 -5.25
CA TYR A 240 -7.04 4.55 -6.03
C TYR A 240 -6.95 5.78 -5.11
N ASP A 241 -7.56 5.72 -3.92
CA ASP A 241 -7.46 6.75 -2.88
C ASP A 241 -6.11 6.75 -2.13
N MET A 242 -5.15 5.90 -2.54
CA MET A 242 -3.74 5.95 -2.10
C MET A 242 -2.86 6.76 -3.04
N GLN A 243 -3.34 7.10 -4.24
CA GLN A 243 -2.55 7.80 -5.27
C GLN A 243 -2.47 9.32 -5.05
N SER A 244 -3.25 9.87 -4.13
CA SER A 244 -3.28 11.29 -3.78
C SER A 244 -2.21 11.70 -2.76
N VAL A 245 -1.29 10.80 -2.42
CA VAL A 245 -0.31 10.99 -1.36
C VAL A 245 0.96 11.65 -1.91
N SER A 246 1.00 12.97 -1.83
CA SER A 246 2.26 13.73 -1.78
C SER A 246 2.22 14.62 -0.55
N VAL A 247 3.00 14.27 0.48
CA VAL A 247 3.68 15.30 1.29
C VAL A 247 4.57 16.10 0.34
#